data_AF-W2M450-F1
#
_entry.id   AF-W2M450-F1
#
_cell.length_a   1.000
_cell.length_b   1.000
_cell.length_c   1.000
_cell.angle_alpha   90.00
_cell.angle_beta   90.00
_cell.angle_gamma   90.00
#
_symmetry.space_group_name_H-M   'P 1'
#
loop_
_entity.id
_entity.type
_entity.pdbx_description
1 polymer ?
#
loop_
_entity_poly.entity_id
_entity_poly.type
_entity_poly.pdbx_seq_one_letter_code
_entity_poly.pdbx_strand_id
1 'polypeptide(L)'
;MPKNAGICRALFAALSDHYFMCNYCNKLRHQLPSSGYGNLIGHLRGKRPNYEANYIAHASSLAGNLHTFGFVSDKVANIYHWMEWVVDRNMPLSEVDHPTTHSLSRLKPICSKTLKRYM
;
A
#
# COMPACT_ATOMS: atom_id res chain seq x y z
N MET A 1 -1.75 4.78 12.17
CA MET A 1 -3.19 4.59 11.88
C MET A 1 -3.41 4.62 10.38
N PRO A 2 -4.22 3.72 9.82
CA PRO A 2 -4.51 3.69 8.39
C PRO A 2 -5.18 4.98 7.91
N LYS A 3 -4.81 5.48 6.72
CA LYS A 3 -5.42 6.68 6.15
C LYS A 3 -6.87 6.39 5.74
N ASN A 4 -7.81 7.27 6.13
CA ASN A 4 -9.24 7.15 5.79
C ASN A 4 -9.49 6.91 4.30
N ALA A 5 -8.69 7.53 3.42
CA ALA A 5 -8.78 7.32 1.98
C ALA A 5 -8.55 5.85 1.56
N GLY A 6 -7.56 5.18 2.15
CA GLY A 6 -7.27 3.77 1.87
C GLY A 6 -8.37 2.85 2.38
N ILE A 7 -8.87 3.11 3.60
CA ILE A 7 -9.99 2.38 4.20
C ILE A 7 -11.24 2.52 3.33
N CYS A 8 -11.59 3.73 2.91
CA CYS A 8 -12.78 3.96 2.10
C CYS A 8 -12.66 3.30 0.72
N ARG A 9 -11.47 3.32 0.11
CA ARG A 9 -11.21 2.63 -1.17
C ARG A 9 -11.36 1.11 -1.06
N ALA A 10 -10.97 0.52 0.05
CA ALA A 10 -11.04 -0.94 0.24
C ALA A 10 -12.44 -1.41 0.65
N LEU A 11 -13.18 -0.60 1.42
CA LEU A 11 -14.43 -1.02 2.06
C LEU A 11 -15.70 -0.48 1.37
N PHE A 12 -15.54 0.36 0.34
CA PHE A 12 -16.64 0.83 -0.48
C PHE A 12 -16.35 0.64 -1.97
N ALA A 13 -17.36 0.25 -2.73
CA ALA A 13 -17.37 0.36 -4.17
C ALA A 13 -17.72 1.81 -4.56
N ALA A 14 -16.84 2.47 -5.31
CA ALA A 14 -17.11 3.79 -5.89
C ALA A 14 -18.05 3.66 -7.10
N LEU A 15 -19.09 4.48 -7.12
CA LEU A 15 -20.08 4.58 -8.19
C LEU A 15 -20.02 5.97 -8.83
N SER A 16 -20.85 6.22 -9.85
CA SER A 16 -21.00 7.54 -10.46
C SER A 16 -21.55 8.57 -9.45
N ASP A 17 -21.41 9.85 -9.80
CA ASP A 17 -22.00 10.98 -9.06
C ASP A 17 -21.66 10.99 -7.57
N HIS A 18 -20.44 10.57 -7.24
CA HIS A 18 -19.91 10.54 -5.88
C HIS A 18 -20.71 9.67 -4.90
N TYR A 19 -21.36 8.63 -5.41
CA TYR A 19 -21.95 7.59 -4.59
C TYR A 19 -20.94 6.50 -4.27
N PHE A 20 -21.03 6.00 -3.05
CA PHE A 20 -20.19 4.91 -2.53
C PHE A 20 -21.09 3.86 -1.91
N MET A 21 -20.98 2.62 -2.37
CA MET A 21 -21.72 1.49 -1.82
C MET A 21 -20.85 0.78 -0.79
N CYS A 22 -21.36 0.62 0.44
CA CYS A 22 -20.64 -0.08 1.50
C CYS A 22 -20.60 -1.58 1.21
N ASN A 23 -19.41 -2.17 1.14
CA ASN A 23 -19.23 -3.60 0.79
C ASN A 23 -19.81 -4.55 1.85
N TYR A 24 -20.04 -4.08 3.08
CA TYR A 24 -20.60 -4.90 4.16
C TYR A 24 -22.12 -4.95 4.19
N CYS A 25 -22.79 -3.87 3.77
CA CYS A 25 -24.24 -3.75 3.95
C CYS A 25 -24.98 -3.22 2.72
N ASN A 26 -24.26 -3.03 1.60
CA ASN A 26 -24.75 -2.53 0.32
C ASN A 26 -25.50 -1.18 0.39
N LYS A 27 -25.35 -0.43 1.50
CA LYS A 27 -25.94 0.90 1.62
C LYS A 27 -25.13 1.93 0.83
N LEU A 28 -25.85 2.72 0.05
CA LEU A 28 -25.34 3.87 -0.66
C LEU A 28 -25.06 5.05 0.28
N ARG A 29 -23.94 5.72 0.05
CA ARG A 29 -23.52 6.95 0.73
C ARG A 29 -23.06 7.93 -0.32
N HIS A 30 -23.69 9.09 -0.34
CA HIS A 30 -23.27 10.20 -1.20
C HIS A 30 -22.20 11.02 -0.47
N GLN A 31 -21.07 11.30 -1.13
CA GLN A 31 -19.97 12.09 -0.60
C GLN A 31 -19.63 13.21 -1.57
N LEU A 32 -19.96 14.46 -1.24
CA LEU A 32 -19.67 15.59 -2.11
C LEU A 32 -18.16 15.73 -2.37
N PRO A 33 -17.77 16.28 -3.53
CA PRO A 33 -16.39 16.72 -3.77
C PRO A 33 -15.89 17.58 -2.61
N SER A 34 -14.65 17.35 -2.17
CA SER A 34 -14.00 18.12 -1.10
C SER A 34 -14.62 18.01 0.31
N SER A 35 -15.61 17.15 0.56
CA SER A 35 -16.16 16.97 1.93
C SER A 35 -15.30 16.08 2.84
N GLY A 36 -14.20 15.51 2.32
CA GLY A 36 -13.44 14.47 3.01
C GLY A 36 -14.24 13.18 3.21
N TYR A 37 -13.75 12.30 4.11
CA TYR A 37 -14.26 10.93 4.30
C TYR A 37 -15.14 10.75 5.56
N GLY A 38 -15.53 11.83 6.23
CA GLY A 38 -16.19 11.77 7.54
C GLY A 38 -17.52 10.99 7.50
N ASN A 39 -18.30 11.14 6.42
CA ASN A 39 -19.60 10.45 6.24
C ASN A 39 -19.47 8.92 6.06
N LEU A 40 -18.41 8.46 5.38
CA LEU A 40 -18.09 7.06 5.13
C LEU A 40 -17.49 6.41 6.37
N ILE A 41 -16.52 7.07 7.00
CA ILE A 41 -15.91 6.59 8.25
C ILE A 41 -16.94 6.56 9.38
N GLY A 42 -17.78 7.58 9.51
CA GLY A 42 -18.88 7.59 10.47
C GLY A 42 -19.87 6.44 10.24
N HIS A 43 -20.15 6.10 8.97
CA HIS A 43 -20.95 4.93 8.63
C HIS A 43 -20.28 3.62 9.06
N LEU A 44 -18.99 3.44 8.78
CA LEU A 44 -18.24 2.24 9.18
C LEU A 44 -18.21 2.09 10.70
N ARG A 45 -17.94 3.17 11.44
CA ARG A 45 -17.91 3.14 12.91
C ARG A 45 -19.22 2.67 13.52
N GLY A 46 -20.36 3.11 12.96
CA GLY A 46 -21.69 2.72 13.44
C GLY A 46 -22.12 1.31 13.02
N LYS A 47 -21.59 0.76 11.92
CA LYS A 47 -21.98 -0.56 11.41
C LYS A 47 -21.02 -1.69 11.76
N ARG A 48 -19.73 -1.40 11.87
CA ARG A 48 -18.66 -2.38 12.08
C ARG A 48 -17.55 -1.75 12.93
N PRO A 49 -17.62 -1.82 14.27
CA PRO A 49 -16.62 -1.21 15.15
C PRO A 49 -15.16 -1.63 14.85
N ASN A 50 -14.97 -2.86 14.36
CA ASN A 50 -13.65 -3.43 14.06
C ASN A 50 -13.19 -3.25 12.59
N TYR A 51 -13.75 -2.28 11.85
CA TYR A 51 -13.43 -2.10 10.42
C TYR A 51 -11.93 -1.83 10.18
N GLU A 52 -11.24 -1.15 11.11
CA GLU A 52 -9.81 -0.83 10.97
C GLU A 52 -8.93 -2.07 11.03
N ALA A 53 -9.21 -2.97 11.98
CA ALA A 53 -8.47 -4.23 12.10
C ALA A 53 -8.67 -5.11 10.86
N ASN A 54 -9.90 -5.19 10.35
CA ASN A 54 -10.19 -5.93 9.12
C ASN A 54 -9.49 -5.32 7.90
N TYR A 55 -9.45 -3.99 7.81
CA TYR A 55 -8.69 -3.30 6.76
C TYR A 55 -7.20 -3.62 6.86
N ILE A 56 -6.61 -3.58 8.05
CA ILE A 56 -5.19 -3.89 8.25
C ILE A 56 -4.90 -5.34 7.88
N ALA A 57 -5.71 -6.29 8.35
CA ALA A 57 -5.55 -7.71 8.01
C ALA A 57 -5.63 -7.95 6.49
N HIS A 58 -6.61 -7.33 5.82
CA HIS A 58 -6.77 -7.41 4.37
C HIS A 58 -5.64 -6.72 3.59
N ALA A 59 -5.17 -5.55 4.06
CA ALA A 59 -4.04 -4.86 3.47
C ALA A 59 -2.75 -5.66 3.63
N SER A 60 -2.55 -6.30 4.78
CA SER A 60 -1.42 -7.21 5.02
C SER A 60 -1.49 -8.46 4.15
N SER A 61 -2.68 -9.03 3.91
CA SER A 61 -2.82 -10.17 2.98
C SER A 61 -2.60 -9.77 1.52
N LEU A 62 -2.84 -8.51 1.17
CA LEU A 62 -2.56 -7.95 -0.16
C LEU A 62 -1.11 -7.47 -0.32
N ALA A 63 -0.31 -7.45 0.74
CA ALA A 63 1.13 -7.18 0.69
C ALA A 63 1.93 -8.32 0.03
N GLY A 64 1.33 -8.98 -0.96
CA GLY A 64 2.03 -9.83 -1.93
C GLY A 64 2.83 -8.97 -2.91
N ASN A 65 3.20 -9.60 -4.03
CA ASN A 65 4.11 -9.03 -5.03
C ASN A 65 3.77 -7.58 -5.42
N LEU A 66 4.80 -6.82 -5.79
CA LEU A 66 4.69 -5.42 -6.20
C LEU A 66 3.63 -5.18 -7.31
N HIS A 67 3.32 -6.21 -8.10
CA HIS A 67 2.35 -6.17 -9.20
C HIS A 67 0.90 -6.01 -8.74
N THR A 68 0.56 -6.33 -7.47
CA THR A 68 -0.80 -6.11 -6.93
C THR A 68 -1.17 -4.64 -6.80
N PHE A 69 -0.19 -3.72 -6.83
CA PHE A 69 -0.40 -2.28 -6.69
C PHE A 69 -0.68 -1.56 -8.02
N GLY A 70 -0.78 -2.29 -9.13
CA GLY A 70 -1.04 -1.74 -10.45
C GLY A 70 0.20 -1.06 -11.03
N PHE A 71 0.11 0.24 -11.34
CA PHE A 71 1.25 0.97 -11.91
C PHE A 71 2.25 1.35 -10.82
N VAL A 72 3.50 0.89 -10.98
CA VAL A 72 4.59 1.20 -10.07
C VAL A 72 5.70 1.89 -10.85
N SER A 73 6.18 3.03 -10.34
CA SER A 73 7.32 3.72 -10.97
C SER A 73 8.58 2.86 -10.93
N ASP A 74 9.43 2.96 -11.95
CA ASP A 74 10.75 2.29 -12.00
C ASP A 74 11.55 2.47 -10.72
N LYS A 75 11.48 3.64 -10.08
CA LYS A 75 12.20 3.93 -8.84
C LYS A 75 11.72 3.02 -7.70
N VAL A 76 10.40 2.89 -7.53
CA VAL A 76 9.82 2.06 -6.48
C VAL A 76 10.08 0.59 -6.76
N ALA A 77 9.97 0.15 -8.01
CA ALA A 77 10.33 -1.21 -8.41
C ALA A 77 11.79 -1.53 -8.12
N ASN A 78 12.69 -0.62 -8.47
CA ASN A 78 14.12 -0.79 -8.19
C ASN A 78 14.43 -0.93 -6.70
N ILE A 79 13.82 -0.09 -5.86
CA ILE A 79 14.00 -0.17 -4.39
C ILE A 79 13.43 -1.48 -3.85
N TYR A 80 12.26 -1.90 -4.32
CA TYR A 80 11.65 -3.17 -3.92
C TYR A 80 12.54 -4.36 -4.25
N HIS A 81 13.08 -4.45 -5.46
CA HIS A 81 13.99 -5.54 -5.84
C HIS A 81 15.30 -5.55 -5.03
N TRP A 82 15.80 -4.38 -4.62
CA TRP A 82 16.91 -4.32 -3.67
C TRP A 82 16.52 -4.82 -2.27
N MET A 83 15.28 -4.58 -1.82
CA MET A 83 14.78 -5.15 -0.57
C MET A 83 14.62 -6.66 -0.67
N GLU A 84 14.06 -7.21 -1.75
CA GLU A 84 13.99 -8.66 -1.98
C GLU A 84 15.40 -9.29 -1.94
N TRP A 85 16.40 -8.65 -2.57
CA TRP A 85 17.78 -9.12 -2.53
C TRP A 85 18.35 -9.21 -1.10
N VAL A 86 18.08 -8.22 -0.26
CA VAL A 86 18.64 -8.16 1.10
C VAL A 86 17.83 -9.01 2.07
N VAL A 87 16.51 -8.89 2.05
CA VAL A 87 15.59 -9.53 3.01
C VAL A 87 15.34 -10.98 2.62
N ASP A 88 14.86 -11.23 1.41
CA ASP A 88 14.39 -12.57 1.03
C ASP A 88 15.56 -13.55 0.84
N ARG A 89 16.71 -13.06 0.39
CA ARG A 89 17.94 -13.86 0.31
C ARG A 89 18.83 -13.76 1.55
N ASN A 90 18.42 -13.00 2.57
CA ASN A 90 19.17 -12.78 3.81
C ASN A 90 20.63 -12.35 3.56
N MET A 91 20.85 -11.44 2.60
CA MET A 91 22.17 -10.89 2.27
C MET A 91 22.51 -9.73 3.20
N PRO A 92 23.79 -9.47 3.52
CA PRO A 92 24.15 -8.32 4.34
C PRO A 92 23.86 -7.03 3.58
N LEU A 93 23.41 -5.99 4.30
CA LEU A 93 23.07 -4.69 3.72
C LEU A 93 24.25 -4.04 2.97
N SER A 94 25.49 -4.40 3.34
CA SER A 94 26.72 -3.96 2.67
C SER A 94 26.85 -4.44 1.22
N GLU A 95 26.15 -5.50 0.83
CA GLU A 95 26.10 -5.94 -0.58
C GLU A 95 25.56 -4.86 -1.51
N VAL A 96 24.65 -4.04 -0.99
CA VAL A 96 24.06 -2.94 -1.74
C VAL A 96 25.08 -1.83 -2.00
N ASP A 97 26.20 -1.78 -1.30
CA ASP A 97 27.30 -0.85 -1.58
C ASP A 97 28.48 -1.53 -2.30
N HIS A 98 28.41 -2.85 -2.51
CA HIS A 98 29.54 -3.63 -3.01
C HIS A 98 29.71 -3.42 -4.53
N PRO A 99 30.90 -2.97 -5.02
CA PRO A 99 31.09 -2.64 -6.43
C PRO A 99 30.81 -3.79 -7.41
N THR A 100 31.18 -5.02 -7.05
CA THR A 100 30.89 -6.20 -7.87
C THR A 100 29.39 -6.46 -7.95
N THR A 101 28.67 -6.24 -6.85
CA THR A 101 27.22 -6.44 -6.79
C THR A 101 26.51 -5.42 -7.68
N HIS A 102 26.98 -4.16 -7.70
CA HIS A 102 26.52 -3.15 -8.66
C HIS A 102 26.78 -3.53 -10.11
N SER A 103 27.97 -4.04 -10.42
CA SER A 103 28.38 -4.41 -11.78
C SER A 103 27.58 -5.59 -12.34
N LEU A 104 27.27 -6.58 -11.50
CA LEU A 104 26.54 -7.79 -11.89
C LEU A 104 25.02 -7.61 -11.83
N SER A 105 24.55 -6.67 -11.02
CA SER A 105 23.13 -6.35 -10.86
C SER A 105 22.55 -5.69 -12.12
N ARG A 106 21.31 -6.06 -12.47
CA ARG A 106 20.50 -5.31 -13.45
C ARG A 106 19.75 -4.12 -12.83
N LEU A 107 19.77 -4.00 -11.50
CA LEU A 107 19.13 -2.93 -10.75
C LEU A 107 19.96 -1.64 -10.84
N LYS A 108 19.26 -0.50 -10.89
CA LYS A 108 19.89 0.81 -10.79
C LYS A 108 20.61 0.92 -9.43
N PRO A 109 21.89 1.33 -9.42
CA PRO A 109 22.66 1.58 -8.21
C PRO A 109 21.92 2.39 -7.15
N ILE A 110 21.87 1.90 -5.91
CA ILE A 110 21.52 2.65 -4.70
C ILE A 110 22.57 2.35 -3.62
N CYS A 111 22.57 3.11 -2.53
CA CYS A 111 23.41 2.79 -1.36
C CYS A 111 22.59 2.21 -0.21
N SER A 112 23.26 1.49 0.70
CA SER A 112 22.65 0.91 1.90
C SER A 112 21.87 1.94 2.72
N LYS A 113 22.41 3.15 2.86
CA LYS A 113 21.76 4.27 3.56
C LYS A 113 20.43 4.66 2.92
N THR A 114 20.34 4.61 1.59
CA THR A 114 19.10 4.87 0.86
C THR A 114 18.12 3.73 1.07
N LEU A 115 18.56 2.47 0.89
CA LEU A 115 17.70 1.30 1.06
C LEU A 115 17.09 1.23 2.47
N LYS A 116 17.92 1.46 3.50
CA LYS A 116 17.50 1.48 4.91
C LYS A 116 16.43 2.51 5.25
N ARG A 117 16.25 3.55 4.42
CA ARG A 117 15.16 4.53 4.61
C ARG A 117 13.80 3.99 4.16
N TYR A 118 13.78 3.00 3.28
CA TYR A 118 12.57 2.41 2.72
C TYR A 118 12.17 1.08 3.37
N MET A 119 13.08 0.46 4.11
CA MET A 119 12.84 -0.66 5.03
C MET A 119 12.25 -0.15 6.35
#